data_AF-A0A401ZD56-F1
#
_entry.id   AF-A0A401ZD56-F1
#
_cell.length_a   1.000
_cell.length_b   1.000
_cell.length_c   1.000
_cell.angle_alpha   90.00
_cell.angle_beta   90.00
_cell.angle_gamma   90.00
#
_symmetry.space_group_name_H-M   'P 1'
#
loop_
_entity.id
_entity.type
_entity.pdbx_description
1 polymer ?
#
loop_
_entity_poly.entity_id
_entity_poly.type
_entity_poly.pdbx_seq_one_letter_code
_entity_poly.pdbx_strand_id
1 'polypeptide(L)'
;MKMTEKDILRLFLARRENYAVTSLAHLKGRVYTLVMNGEHYKAVMLQNSFQFYEKRYHVARDVPSLVICYEHNTVLPVAVLSLRAGNYAQPYELPAEISDVEAQRFSKTGSQVLLGMYMCGVKSAQTLINTHLPPTTRQRYLTRAKALGKRTRGKPVGNLPVQATS
;
A
#
# COMPACT_ATOMS: atom_id res chain seq x y z
N MET A 1 16.41 9.72 -8.71
CA MET A 1 15.50 9.63 -9.88
C MET A 1 14.11 9.24 -9.38
N LYS A 2 13.03 9.97 -9.73
CA LYS A 2 11.66 9.56 -9.36
C LYS A 2 11.19 8.48 -10.34
N MET A 3 10.93 7.26 -9.86
CA MET A 3 10.37 6.21 -10.71
C MET A 3 8.92 6.51 -11.05
N THR A 4 8.58 6.34 -12.33
CA THR A 4 7.21 6.44 -12.83
C THR A 4 6.50 5.08 -12.73
N GLU A 5 5.18 5.09 -12.86
CA GLU A 5 4.38 3.87 -12.95
C GLU A 5 4.82 2.96 -14.11
N LYS A 6 5.21 3.53 -15.25
CA LYS A 6 5.73 2.78 -16.41
C LYS A 6 7.04 2.08 -16.07
N ASP A 7 7.89 2.70 -15.26
CA ASP A 7 9.16 2.09 -14.85
C ASP A 7 8.92 0.90 -13.92
N ILE A 8 7.93 1.00 -13.02
CA ILE A 8 7.54 -0.09 -12.13
C ILE A 8 6.95 -1.25 -12.91
N LEU A 9 6.06 -0.96 -13.87
CA LEU A 9 5.52 -1.98 -14.76
C LEU A 9 6.64 -2.70 -15.53
N ARG A 10 7.60 -1.95 -16.09
CA ARG A 10 8.75 -2.54 -16.81
C ARG A 10 9.58 -3.44 -15.90
N LEU A 11 9.90 -2.98 -14.68
CA LEU A 11 10.65 -3.77 -13.69
C LEU A 11 9.89 -5.03 -13.26
N PHE A 12 8.58 -4.93 -13.07
CA PHE A 12 7.73 -6.07 -12.73
C PHE A 12 7.69 -7.08 -13.88
N LEU A 13 7.46 -6.62 -15.11
CA LEU A 13 7.46 -7.47 -16.31
C LEU A 13 8.79 -8.19 -16.53
N ALA A 14 9.91 -7.50 -16.31
CA ALA A 14 11.24 -8.08 -16.42
C ALA A 14 11.52 -9.20 -15.41
N ARG A 15 10.72 -9.30 -14.34
CA ARG A 15 10.84 -10.31 -13.27
C ARG A 15 9.60 -11.19 -13.13
N ARG A 16 8.70 -11.17 -14.11
CA ARG A 16 7.39 -11.85 -14.04
C ARG A 16 7.51 -13.35 -13.73
N GLU A 17 8.57 -13.98 -14.22
CA GLU A 17 8.83 -15.42 -14.05
C GLU A 17 9.21 -15.74 -12.60
N ASN A 18 9.98 -14.86 -11.94
CA ASN A 18 10.35 -15.01 -10.52
C ASN A 18 9.14 -14.98 -9.58
N TYR A 19 8.03 -14.40 -10.02
CA TYR A 19 6.80 -14.30 -9.26
C TYR A 19 5.70 -15.26 -9.78
N ALA A 20 6.04 -16.16 -10.71
CA ALA A 20 5.10 -17.07 -11.35
C ALA A 20 3.81 -16.38 -11.87
N VAL A 21 3.99 -15.25 -12.56
CA VAL A 21 2.88 -14.50 -13.17
C VAL A 21 2.46 -15.15 -14.48
N THR A 22 1.21 -15.64 -14.54
CA THR A 22 0.67 -16.33 -15.73
C THR A 22 -0.22 -15.45 -16.58
N SER A 23 -0.84 -14.41 -16.01
CA SER A 23 -1.62 -13.43 -16.75
C SER A 23 -1.48 -12.03 -16.17
N LEU A 24 -1.58 -11.02 -17.04
CA LEU A 24 -1.59 -9.61 -16.66
C LEU A 24 -2.42 -8.83 -17.68
N ALA A 25 -3.47 -8.15 -17.24
CA ALA A 25 -4.23 -7.23 -18.06
C ALA A 25 -4.40 -5.88 -17.35
N HIS A 26 -4.24 -4.80 -18.13
CA HIS A 26 -4.50 -3.45 -17.66
C HIS A 26 -6.00 -3.19 -17.64
N LEU A 27 -6.52 -2.66 -16.52
CA LEU A 27 -7.94 -2.30 -16.42
C LEU A 27 -8.14 -0.82 -16.72
N LYS A 28 -7.68 0.04 -15.80
CA LYS A 28 -7.82 1.49 -15.90
C LYS A 28 -6.91 2.19 -14.91
N GLY A 29 -6.33 3.32 -15.33
CA GLY A 29 -5.43 4.08 -14.47
C GLY A 29 -4.26 3.20 -14.03
N ARG A 30 -4.09 3.00 -12.71
CA ARG A 30 -2.99 2.18 -12.13
C ARG A 30 -3.39 0.76 -11.79
N VAL A 31 -4.60 0.35 -12.17
CA VAL A 31 -5.20 -0.91 -11.76
C VAL A 31 -4.97 -1.96 -12.83
N TYR A 32 -4.49 -3.11 -12.39
CA TYR A 32 -4.23 -4.29 -13.19
C TYR A 32 -4.96 -5.48 -12.58
N THR A 33 -5.35 -6.42 -13.43
CA THR A 33 -5.72 -7.77 -13.01
C THR A 33 -4.57 -8.69 -13.40
N LEU A 34 -4.17 -9.57 -12.51
CA LEU A 34 -3.09 -10.53 -12.75
C LEU A 34 -3.33 -11.84 -12.02
N VAL A 35 -2.70 -12.90 -12.51
CA VAL A 35 -2.61 -14.19 -11.81
C VAL A 35 -1.17 -14.42 -11.42
N MET A 36 -0.93 -14.64 -10.13
CA MET A 36 0.40 -14.84 -9.53
C MET A 36 0.33 -16.03 -8.57
N ASN A 37 1.22 -17.01 -8.72
CA ASN A 37 1.17 -18.26 -7.95
C ASN A 37 -0.21 -18.95 -8.00
N GLY A 38 -0.93 -18.86 -9.13
CA GLY A 38 -2.27 -19.43 -9.30
C GLY A 38 -3.42 -18.61 -8.67
N GLU A 39 -3.13 -17.52 -7.97
CA GLU A 39 -4.14 -16.66 -7.34
C GLU A 39 -4.45 -15.41 -8.17
N HIS A 40 -5.71 -15.00 -8.18
CA HIS A 40 -6.18 -13.81 -8.88
C HIS A 40 -6.05 -12.56 -8.01
N TYR A 41 -5.37 -11.54 -8.54
CA TYR A 41 -5.16 -10.28 -7.85
C TYR A 41 -5.69 -9.09 -8.65
N LYS A 42 -6.35 -8.18 -7.94
CA LYS A 42 -6.56 -6.81 -8.40
C LYS A 42 -5.42 -5.95 -7.85
N ALA A 43 -4.42 -5.72 -8.69
CA ALA A 43 -3.18 -5.06 -8.30
C ALA A 43 -3.19 -3.57 -8.63
N VAL A 44 -2.48 -2.77 -7.83
CA VAL A 44 -2.11 -1.40 -8.19
C VAL A 44 -0.60 -1.24 -8.22
N MET A 45 -0.09 -0.50 -9.22
CA MET A 45 1.33 -0.20 -9.37
C MET A 45 1.67 1.18 -8.81
N LEU A 46 2.53 1.23 -7.78
CA LEU A 46 2.81 2.44 -7.00
C LEU A 46 4.31 2.64 -6.77
N GLN A 47 4.77 3.90 -6.73
CA GLN A 47 6.20 4.17 -6.47
C GLN A 47 6.64 3.62 -5.11
N ASN A 48 5.80 3.79 -4.10
CA ASN A 48 6.01 3.21 -2.79
C ASN A 48 4.67 2.82 -2.18
N SER A 49 4.71 1.96 -1.16
CA SER A 49 3.47 1.49 -0.52
C SER A 49 2.70 2.62 0.17
N PHE A 50 3.34 3.70 0.63
CA PHE A 50 2.64 4.84 1.25
C PHE A 50 1.71 5.59 0.30
N GLN A 51 1.96 5.54 -1.02
CA GLN A 51 1.02 6.06 -2.01
C GLN A 51 -0.36 5.40 -1.94
N PHE A 52 -0.48 4.22 -1.31
CA PHE A 52 -1.77 3.58 -1.08
C PHE A 52 -2.73 4.49 -0.30
N TYR A 53 -2.20 5.15 0.73
CA TYR A 53 -2.95 6.11 1.55
C TYR A 53 -3.11 7.46 0.85
N GLU A 54 -2.06 7.97 0.20
CA GLU A 54 -2.11 9.26 -0.52
C GLU A 54 -3.15 9.24 -1.65
N LYS A 55 -3.24 8.12 -2.35
CA LYS A 55 -4.22 7.86 -3.42
C LYS A 55 -5.54 7.31 -2.88
N ARG A 56 -5.66 7.15 -1.56
CA ARG A 56 -6.91 6.81 -0.84
C ARG A 56 -7.52 5.47 -1.23
N TYR A 57 -6.71 4.49 -1.61
CA TYR A 57 -7.22 3.15 -1.92
C TYR A 57 -7.87 2.47 -0.71
N HIS A 58 -7.37 2.73 0.51
CA HIS A 58 -7.95 2.25 1.76
C HIS A 58 -9.41 2.69 2.04
N VAL A 59 -9.91 3.76 1.40
CA VAL A 59 -11.30 4.23 1.52
C VAL A 59 -12.07 4.12 0.19
N ALA A 60 -11.49 3.44 -0.79
CA ALA A 60 -12.17 3.15 -2.05
C ALA A 60 -13.32 2.15 -1.81
N ARG A 61 -14.33 2.18 -2.68
CA ARG A 61 -15.41 1.19 -2.65
C ARG A 61 -14.89 -0.22 -2.95
N ASP A 62 -13.93 -0.29 -3.87
CA ASP A 62 -13.36 -1.53 -4.37
C ASP A 62 -11.83 -1.44 -4.20
N VAL A 63 -11.38 -1.96 -3.05
CA VAL A 63 -9.99 -1.91 -2.59
C VAL A 63 -9.16 -2.95 -3.36
N PRO A 64 -7.99 -2.58 -3.91
CA PRO A 64 -7.12 -3.55 -4.58
C PRO A 64 -6.60 -4.59 -3.58
N SER A 65 -6.49 -5.86 -4.00
CA SER A 65 -5.98 -6.94 -3.14
C SER A 65 -4.46 -7.03 -3.08
N LEU A 66 -3.75 -6.35 -4.00
CA LEU A 66 -2.29 -6.34 -4.08
C LEU A 66 -1.75 -4.95 -4.42
N VAL A 67 -0.67 -4.55 -3.76
CA VAL A 67 0.15 -3.40 -4.15
C VAL A 67 1.48 -3.90 -4.69
N ILE A 68 1.76 -3.63 -5.96
CA ILE A 68 3.09 -3.81 -6.54
C ILE A 68 3.78 -2.46 -6.46
N CYS A 69 4.89 -2.39 -5.75
CA CYS A 69 5.62 -1.14 -5.60
C CYS A 69 7.12 -1.29 -5.74
N TYR A 70 7.79 -0.19 -6.08
CA TYR A 70 9.25 -0.21 -6.04
C TYR A 70 9.73 -0.39 -4.61
N GLU A 71 9.24 0.43 -3.68
CA GLU A 71 9.67 0.42 -2.28
C GLU A 71 8.50 0.24 -1.31
N HIS A 72 8.58 -0.78 -0.45
CA HIS A 72 7.65 -0.96 0.66
C HIS A 72 8.11 -0.13 1.87
N ASN A 73 7.35 0.89 2.27
CA ASN A 73 7.76 1.87 3.30
C ASN A 73 6.65 2.25 4.29
N THR A 74 5.57 1.47 4.33
CA THR A 74 4.48 1.58 5.30
C THR A 74 3.70 0.27 5.34
N VAL A 75 3.02 0.00 6.44
CA VAL A 75 2.11 -1.14 6.61
C VAL A 75 0.83 -0.91 5.83
N LEU A 76 0.33 -1.95 5.14
CA LEU A 76 -0.94 -1.91 4.39
C LEU A 76 -1.88 -3.05 4.83
N PRO A 77 -3.21 -2.90 4.68
CA PRO A 77 -4.17 -3.96 4.98
C PRO A 77 -4.31 -4.97 3.83
N VAL A 78 -3.41 -4.94 2.85
CA VAL A 78 -3.41 -5.75 1.63
C VAL A 78 -1.99 -6.22 1.36
N ALA A 79 -1.82 -7.28 0.58
CA ALA A 79 -0.50 -7.80 0.25
C ALA A 79 0.34 -6.78 -0.53
N VAL A 80 1.67 -6.86 -0.37
CA VAL A 80 2.61 -5.94 -1.02
C VAL A 80 3.77 -6.70 -1.65
N LEU A 81 4.00 -6.49 -2.95
CA LEU A 81 5.20 -6.94 -3.63
C LEU A 81 6.17 -5.75 -3.77
N SER A 82 7.33 -5.80 -3.11
CA SER A 82 8.39 -4.80 -3.27
C SER A 82 9.41 -5.25 -4.31
N LEU A 83 9.56 -4.47 -5.39
CA LEU A 83 10.54 -4.76 -6.43
C LEU A 83 11.98 -4.41 -6.01
N ARG A 84 12.17 -3.45 -5.11
CA ARG A 84 13.50 -3.08 -4.59
C ARG A 84 14.07 -4.19 -3.71
N ALA A 85 13.28 -4.69 -2.76
CA ALA A 85 13.70 -5.75 -1.83
C ALA A 85 13.50 -7.16 -2.40
N GLY A 86 12.67 -7.32 -3.45
CA GLY A 86 12.33 -8.63 -4.01
C GLY A 86 11.47 -9.48 -3.08
N ASN A 87 10.77 -8.88 -2.10
CA ASN A 87 9.97 -9.59 -1.13
C ASN A 87 8.47 -9.41 -1.36
N TYR A 88 7.71 -10.45 -1.03
CA TYR A 88 6.27 -10.42 -0.91
C TYR A 88 5.92 -10.34 0.57
N ALA A 89 5.27 -9.24 0.96
CA ALA A 89 4.83 -8.98 2.32
C ALA A 89 3.33 -9.26 2.44
N GLN A 90 2.95 -10.01 3.47
CA GLN A 90 1.56 -10.27 3.80
C GLN A 90 0.87 -9.00 4.31
N PRO A 91 -0.48 -8.95 4.29
CA PRO A 91 -1.21 -7.87 4.93
C PRO A 91 -0.72 -7.64 6.37
N TYR A 92 -0.57 -6.37 6.74
CA TYR A 92 -0.10 -5.90 8.05
C TYR A 92 1.39 -6.16 8.37
N GLU A 93 2.17 -6.74 7.47
CA GLU A 93 3.61 -6.90 7.69
C GLU A 93 4.38 -5.57 7.60
N LEU A 94 5.50 -5.52 8.32
CA LEU A 94 6.40 -4.37 8.35
C LEU A 94 7.34 -4.39 7.13
N PRO A 95 7.75 -3.20 6.63
CA PRO A 95 8.91 -3.11 5.76
C PRO A 95 10.16 -3.77 6.37
N ALA A 96 10.96 -4.44 5.55
CA ALA A 96 12.14 -5.19 6.01
C ALA A 96 13.16 -4.34 6.80
N GLU A 97 13.24 -3.04 6.54
CA GLU A 97 14.15 -2.11 7.23
C GLU A 97 13.63 -1.66 8.62
N ILE A 98 12.42 -2.08 9.02
CA ILE A 98 11.79 -1.67 10.28
C ILE A 98 11.64 -2.89 11.20
N SER A 99 12.45 -2.90 12.27
CA SER A 99 12.41 -3.90 13.32
C SER A 99 11.73 -3.38 14.60
N ASP A 100 11.88 -2.08 14.88
CA ASP A 100 11.26 -1.41 16.03
C ASP A 100 10.62 -0.10 15.58
N VAL A 101 9.29 -0.12 15.49
CA VAL A 101 8.50 1.02 15.05
C VAL A 101 8.63 2.20 15.99
N GLU A 102 8.70 1.97 17.30
CA GLU A 102 8.78 3.05 18.27
C GLU A 102 10.14 3.71 18.20
N ALA A 103 11.24 2.95 18.27
CA ALA A 103 12.59 3.49 18.19
C ALA A 103 12.84 4.21 16.85
N GLN A 104 12.33 3.66 15.73
CA GLN A 104 12.60 4.18 14.38
C GLN A 104 11.62 5.27 13.92
N ARG A 105 10.59 5.62 14.71
CA ARG A 105 9.51 6.58 14.33
C ARG A 105 9.98 7.98 13.94
N PHE A 106 11.19 8.36 14.33
CA PHE A 106 11.77 9.67 14.02
C PHE A 106 12.26 9.78 12.58
N SER A 107 12.54 8.64 11.94
CA SER A 107 12.87 8.61 10.51
C SER A 107 11.62 8.85 9.65
N LYS A 108 11.83 9.26 8.40
CA LYS A 108 10.74 9.40 7.43
C LYS A 108 9.95 8.09 7.30
N THR A 109 10.63 6.97 7.06
CA THR A 109 10.03 5.65 6.90
C THR A 109 9.33 5.19 8.17
N GLY A 110 9.98 5.28 9.34
CA GLY A 110 9.37 4.90 10.61
C GLY A 110 8.12 5.71 10.93
N SER A 111 8.12 7.02 10.66
CA SER A 111 6.93 7.86 10.81
C SER A 111 5.78 7.44 9.87
N GLN A 112 6.10 7.00 8.64
CA GLN A 112 5.13 6.50 7.68
C GLN A 112 4.58 5.14 8.08
N VAL A 113 5.42 4.26 8.63
CA VAL A 113 5.02 2.95 9.16
C VAL A 113 4.09 3.12 10.36
N LEU A 114 4.46 3.95 11.34
CA LEU A 114 3.62 4.21 12.50
C LEU A 114 2.25 4.79 12.09
N LEU A 115 2.23 5.71 11.13
CA LEU A 115 0.98 6.24 10.57
C LEU A 115 0.17 5.16 9.83
N GLY A 116 0.81 4.32 9.03
CA GLY A 116 0.15 3.22 8.30
C GLY A 116 -0.49 2.22 9.27
N MET A 117 0.25 1.79 10.30
CA MET A 117 -0.25 0.92 11.36
C MET A 117 -1.46 1.54 12.08
N TYR A 118 -1.39 2.83 12.39
CA TYR A 118 -2.52 3.55 12.97
C TYR A 118 -3.75 3.56 12.06
N MET A 119 -3.57 3.85 10.77
CA MET A 119 -4.64 3.84 9.78
C MET A 119 -5.22 2.45 9.53
N CYS A 120 -4.41 1.40 9.70
CA CYS A 120 -4.80 -0.01 9.67
C CYS A 120 -5.54 -0.47 10.93
N GLY A 121 -5.62 0.36 11.98
CA GLY A 121 -6.27 -0.01 13.24
C GLY A 121 -5.43 -0.91 14.15
N VAL A 122 -4.11 -0.95 13.97
CA VAL A 122 -3.23 -1.76 14.82
C VAL A 122 -3.21 -1.17 16.24
N LYS A 123 -3.62 -1.98 17.23
CA LYS A 123 -3.83 -1.52 18.62
C LYS A 123 -2.59 -0.86 19.23
N SER A 124 -1.41 -1.44 19.05
CA SER A 124 -0.15 -0.87 19.59
C SER A 124 0.14 0.52 19.03
N ALA A 125 -0.08 0.74 17.73
CA ALA A 125 0.09 2.05 17.10
C ALA A 125 -0.98 3.06 17.56
N GLN A 126 -2.22 2.62 17.76
CA GLN A 126 -3.28 3.46 18.33
C GLN A 126 -2.93 3.91 19.74
N THR A 127 -2.51 3.00 20.60
CA THR A 127 -2.10 3.31 21.99
C THR A 127 -0.88 4.25 22.00
N LEU A 128 0.15 3.97 21.20
CA LEU A 128 1.32 4.82 21.09
C LEU A 128 0.93 6.26 20.70
N ILE A 129 0.18 6.43 19.61
CA ILE A 129 -0.20 7.76 19.12
C ILE A 129 -1.13 8.50 20.08
N ASN A 130 -2.16 7.83 20.60
CA ASN A 130 -3.19 8.49 21.39
C ASN A 130 -2.75 8.80 22.82
N THR A 131 -1.94 7.92 23.42
CA THR A 131 -1.64 7.94 24.85
C THR A 131 -0.19 8.33 25.16
N HIS A 132 0.79 7.85 24.39
CA HIS A 132 2.20 7.95 24.77
C HIS A 132 2.96 9.08 24.05
N LEU A 133 2.51 9.54 22.88
CA LEU A 133 3.18 10.62 22.17
C LEU A 133 2.88 12.00 22.76
N PRO A 134 3.86 12.94 22.74
CA PRO A 134 3.65 14.32 23.15
C PRO A 134 2.51 14.99 22.37
N PRO A 135 1.78 15.96 22.96
CA PRO A 135 0.58 16.55 22.35
C PRO A 135 0.77 17.07 20.92
N THR A 136 1.88 17.76 20.66
CA THR A 136 2.21 18.32 19.33
C THR A 136 2.44 17.23 18.28
N THR A 137 3.16 16.18 18.66
CA THR A 137 3.44 15.03 17.78
C THR A 137 2.18 14.21 17.53
N ARG A 138 1.39 13.95 18.57
CA ARG A 138 0.07 13.31 18.44
C ARG A 138 -0.82 14.07 17.46
N GLN A 139 -0.95 15.39 17.64
CA GLN A 139 -1.78 16.23 16.78
C GLN A 139 -1.34 16.18 15.32
N ARG A 140 -0.03 16.13 15.06
CA ARG A 140 0.52 15.98 13.70
C ARG A 140 0.08 14.67 13.04
N TYR A 141 0.16 13.55 13.77
CA TYR A 141 -0.30 12.25 13.28
C TYR A 141 -1.81 12.23 13.01
N LEU A 142 -2.61 12.69 13.98
CA LEU A 142 -4.07 12.72 13.87
C LEU A 142 -4.54 13.60 12.70
N THR A 143 -3.92 14.78 12.53
CA THR A 143 -4.22 15.69 11.40
C THR A 143 -3.91 15.03 10.07
N ARG A 144 -2.76 14.36 9.96
CA ARG A 144 -2.35 13.66 8.73
C ARG A 144 -3.26 12.47 8.43
N ALA A 145 -3.58 11.65 9.43
CA ALA A 145 -4.53 10.54 9.29
C ALA A 145 -5.91 11.03 8.83
N LYS A 146 -6.42 12.11 9.45
CA LYS A 146 -7.69 12.75 9.06
C LYS A 146 -7.64 13.25 7.61
N ALA A 147 -6.54 13.85 7.17
CA ALA A 147 -6.39 14.33 5.80
C ALA A 147 -6.39 13.19 4.76
N LEU A 148 -5.76 12.06 5.09
CA LEU A 148 -5.69 10.88 4.23
C LEU A 148 -7.01 10.09 4.21
N GLY A 149 -7.74 10.06 5.32
CA GLY A 149 -9.03 9.37 5.43
C GLY A 149 -10.21 10.11 4.77
N LYS A 150 -10.05 11.38 4.39
CA LYS A 150 -11.09 12.13 3.67
C LYS A 150 -11.26 11.57 2.26
N ARG A 151 -12.44 10.99 1.97
CA ARG A 151 -12.83 10.63 0.60
C ARG A 151 -13.13 11.89 -0.21
N THR A 152 -12.25 12.27 -1.12
CA THR A 152 -12.54 13.32 -2.11
C THR A 152 -13.45 12.79 -3.21
N ARG A 153 -14.46 13.57 -3.60
CA ARG A 153 -15.35 13.28 -4.75
C ARG A 153 -14.49 13.35 -6.03
N GLY A 154 -14.16 12.22 -6.64
CA GLY A 154 -13.25 12.11 -7.78
C GLY A 154 -12.90 10.65 -8.14
N LYS A 155 -12.47 10.42 -9.39
CA LYS A 155 -12.51 9.16 -10.18
C LYS A 155 -12.54 7.84 -9.36
N PRO A 156 -13.57 7.00 -9.55
CA PRO A 156 -13.66 5.69 -8.91
C PRO A 156 -12.47 4.81 -9.30
N VAL A 157 -11.89 4.16 -8.30
CA VAL A 157 -10.99 3.03 -8.51
C VAL A 157 -11.89 1.80 -8.68
N GLY A 158 -12.16 1.43 -9.94
CA GLY A 158 -12.89 0.21 -10.28
C GLY A 158 -14.41 0.34 -10.20
N ASN A 159 -15.05 0.44 -11.36
CA ASN A 159 -16.26 -0.33 -11.62
C ASN A 159 -15.94 -1.09 -12.91
N LEU A 160 -15.80 -2.41 -12.83
CA LEU A 160 -16.16 -3.27 -13.96
C LEU A 160 -17.50 -3.91 -13.61
N PRO A 161 -18.38 -4.16 -14.59
CA PRO A 161 -19.62 -4.87 -14.34
C PRO A 161 -19.26 -6.28 -13.84
N VAL A 162 -19.96 -6.71 -12.80
CA VAL A 162 -19.98 -8.11 -12.39
C VAL A 162 -20.41 -8.91 -13.62
N GLN A 163 -19.52 -9.72 -14.20
CA GLN A 163 -19.95 -10.69 -15.19
C GLN A 163 -20.87 -11.66 -14.45
N ALA A 164 -22.15 -11.66 -14.84
CA ALA A 164 -23.09 -12.65 -14.39
C ALA A 164 -22.55 -14.02 -14.81
N THR A 165 -22.21 -14.84 -13.82
CA THR A 165 -21.99 -16.27 -14.02
C THR A 165 -23.23 -16.84 -14.71
N SER A 166 -23.02 -17.37 -15.91
CA SER A 166 -24.01 -18.18 -16.64
C SER A 166 -24.06 -19.57 -16.04
#